data_AF-A0A351HC09-F1
#
_entry.id   AF-A0A351HC09-F1
#
_cell.length_a   1.000
_cell.length_b   1.000
_cell.length_c   1.000
_cell.angle_alpha   90.00
_cell.angle_beta   90.00
_cell.angle_gamma   90.00
#
_symmetry.space_group_name_H-M   'P 1'
#
loop_
_entity.id
_entity.type
_entity.pdbx_description
1 polymer ?
#
loop_
_entity_poly.entity_id
_entity_poly.type
_entity_poly.pdbx_seq_one_letter_code
_entity_poly.pdbx_strand_id
1 'polypeptide(L)' 'IDAARAAVEAAREPVDPSFLGHYDRVKQLCKRPPYVAAIEAHKCCGCHLRVSNEVSSGALGAGEPTFCDQCARMVYA' A
#
# COMPACT_ATOMS: atom_id res chain seq x y z
N ILE A 1 15.86 5.36 -18.93
CA ILE A 1 15.57 5.42 -17.47
C ILE A 1 14.99 6.79 -17.10
N ASP A 2 15.45 7.88 -17.71
CA ASP A 2 14.99 9.24 -17.36
C ASP A 2 13.49 9.46 -17.56
N ALA A 3 12.93 8.97 -18.67
CA ALA A 3 11.48 9.01 -18.89
C ALA A 3 10.68 8.28 -17.78
N ALA A 4 11.20 7.15 -17.28
CA ALA A 4 10.58 6.42 -16.18
C ALA A 4 10.70 7.16 -14.85
N ARG A 5 11.81 7.86 -14.59
CA ARG A 5 11.97 8.73 -13.42
C ARG A 5 11.00 9.91 -13.48
N ALA A 6 10.91 10.58 -14.63
CA ALA A 6 9.98 11.69 -14.83
C ALA A 6 8.51 11.25 -14.66
N ALA A 7 8.14 10.06 -15.15
CA ALA A 7 6.81 9.51 -14.96
C ALA A 7 6.49 9.24 -13.47
N VAL A 8 7.47 8.79 -12.68
CA VAL A 8 7.29 8.62 -11.23
C VAL A 8 7.06 9.97 -10.55
N GLU A 9 7.86 10.99 -10.84
CA GLU A 9 7.68 12.31 -10.21
C GLU A 9 6.32 12.93 -10.57
N ALA A 10 5.93 12.87 -11.85
CA ALA A 10 4.62 13.34 -12.29
C ALA A 10 3.45 12.58 -11.63
N ALA A 11 3.59 11.27 -11.42
CA ALA A 11 2.57 10.48 -10.74
C ALA A 11 2.49 10.77 -9.22
N ARG A 12 3.55 11.31 -8.61
CA ARG A 12 3.58 11.67 -7.19
C ARG A 12 2.97 13.03 -6.90
N GLU A 13 3.01 13.96 -7.85
CA GLU A 13 2.49 15.34 -7.71
C GLU A 13 1.02 15.43 -7.24
N PRO A 14 0.05 14.66 -7.78
CA PRO A 14 -1.35 14.76 -7.36
C PRO A 14 -1.67 13.93 -6.10
N VAL A 15 -0.72 13.18 -5.53
CA VAL A 15 -0.98 12.25 -4.42
C VAL A 15 -0.91 12.99 -3.09
N ASP A 16 -1.87 12.72 -2.22
CA ASP A 16 -1.87 13.26 -0.86
C ASP A 16 -0.52 12.98 -0.14
N PRO A 17 0.14 13.99 0.43
CA PRO A 17 1.45 13.83 1.07
C PRO A 17 1.47 12.80 2.21
N SER A 18 0.36 12.62 2.93
CA SER A 18 0.22 11.59 3.96
C SER A 18 0.34 10.19 3.34
N PHE A 19 -0.47 9.91 2.32
CA PHE A 19 -0.40 8.63 1.59
C PHE A 19 0.97 8.39 0.97
N LEU A 20 1.59 9.44 0.42
CA LEU A 20 2.91 9.36 -0.18
C LEU A 20 4.00 9.01 0.86
N GLY A 21 3.95 9.65 2.03
CA GLY A 21 4.86 9.38 3.14
C GLY A 21 4.73 7.93 3.65
N HIS A 22 3.50 7.41 3.73
CA HIS A 22 3.26 6.01 4.08
C HIS A 22 3.80 5.04 3.02
N TYR A 23 3.59 5.33 1.74
CA TYR A 23 4.14 4.53 0.64
C TYR A 23 5.67 4.45 0.70
N ASP A 24 6.34 5.59 0.91
CA ASP A 24 7.81 5.64 0.99
C ASP A 24 8.33 4.87 2.22
N ARG A 25 7.64 4.96 3.36
CA ARG A 25 7.94 4.13 4.55
C ARG A 25 7.79 2.65 4.24
N VAL A 26 6.71 2.21 3.59
CA VAL A 26 6.51 0.80 3.26
C VAL A 26 7.58 0.30 2.29
N LYS A 27 7.99 1.12 1.32
CA LYS A 27 9.09 0.80 0.41
C LYS A 27 10.42 0.54 1.13
N GLN A 28 10.65 1.18 2.28
CA GLN A 28 11.82 0.90 3.13
C GLN A 28 11.68 -0.40 3.93
N LEU A 29 10.47 -0.72 4.41
CA LEU A 29 10.20 -1.92 5.22
C LEU A 29 10.14 -3.20 4.38
N CYS A 30 9.48 -3.14 3.22
CA CYS A 30 9.29 -4.27 2.33
C CYS A 30 10.36 -4.28 1.24
N LYS A 31 11.25 -5.28 1.23
CA LYS A 31 12.36 -5.37 0.26
C LYS A 31 11.93 -5.46 -1.20
N ARG A 32 10.71 -5.92 -1.48
CA ARG A 32 10.21 -6.14 -2.86
C ARG A 32 8.76 -5.68 -3.01
N PRO A 33 8.40 -5.13 -4.19
CA PRO A 33 7.03 -4.81 -4.52
C PRO A 33 6.15 -6.08 -4.53
N PRO A 34 4.81 -5.93 -4.46
CA PRO A 34 4.08 -4.66 -4.37
C PRO A 34 4.21 -3.98 -2.99
N TYR A 35 4.08 -2.65 -2.93
CA TYR A 35 4.06 -1.89 -1.65
C TYR A 35 2.63 -1.55 -1.21
N VAL A 36 1.71 -1.54 -2.16
CA VAL A 36 0.26 -1.43 -1.97
C VAL A 36 -0.35 -2.70 -2.56
N ALA A 37 -1.13 -3.44 -1.78
CA ALA A 37 -1.68 -4.73 -2.18
C ALA A 37 -3.18 -4.82 -1.92
N ALA A 38 -3.93 -5.46 -2.81
CA ALA A 38 -5.35 -5.72 -2.59
C ALA A 38 -5.57 -6.72 -1.43
N ILE A 39 -6.74 -6.67 -0.82
CA ILE A 39 -7.28 -7.75 0.00
C ILE A 39 -8.32 -8.49 -0.83
N GLU A 40 -8.10 -9.79 -1.02
CA GLU A 40 -9.03 -10.69 -1.70
C GLU A 40 -9.30 -11.90 -0.82
N ALA A 41 -10.58 -12.27 -0.66
CA ALA A 41 -11.01 -13.37 0.18
C ALA A 41 -10.37 -13.34 1.60
N HIS A 42 -10.35 -12.15 2.23
CA HIS A 42 -9.70 -11.88 3.52
C HIS A 42 -8.19 -12.14 3.57
N LYS A 43 -7.48 -12.14 2.43
CA LYS A 43 -6.03 -12.32 2.36
C LYS A 43 -5.37 -11.12 1.72
N CYS A 44 -4.23 -10.71 2.26
CA CYS A 44 -3.39 -9.70 1.62
C CYS A 44 -2.72 -10.31 0.37
N CYS A 45 -2.93 -9.73 -0.81
CA CYS A 45 -2.30 -10.21 -2.05
C CYS A 45 -0.78 -9.99 -2.11
N GLY A 46 -0.18 -9.32 -1.12
CA GLY A 46 1.27 -9.12 -1.01
C GLY A 46 2.01 -10.20 -0.20
N CYS A 47 1.39 -10.79 0.82
CA CYS A 47 1.98 -11.87 1.61
C CYS A 47 1.18 -13.18 1.58
N HIS A 48 -0.03 -13.15 1.03
CA HIS A 48 -0.97 -14.27 0.90
C HIS A 48 -1.48 -14.85 2.22
N LEU A 49 -1.20 -14.18 3.34
CA LEU A 49 -1.73 -14.52 4.65
C LEU A 49 -3.08 -13.84 4.88
N ARG A 50 -3.90 -14.48 5.73
CA ARG A 50 -5.16 -13.91 6.19
C ARG A 50 -4.88 -12.66 7.03
N VAL A 51 -5.63 -11.60 6.79
CA VAL A 51 -5.62 -10.39 7.61
C VAL A 51 -6.71 -10.43 8.68
N SER A 52 -6.56 -9.63 9.74
CA SER A 52 -7.62 -9.43 10.72
C SER A 52 -8.88 -8.78 10.11
N ASN A 53 -10.01 -8.91 10.80
CA ASN A 53 -11.27 -8.26 10.40
C ASN A 53 -11.17 -6.73 10.47
N GLU A 54 -10.37 -6.18 11.40
CA GLU A 54 -10.09 -4.75 11.51
C GLU A 54 -9.41 -4.25 10.24
N VAL A 55 -8.33 -4.91 9.81
CA VAL A 55 -7.63 -4.58 8.56
C VAL A 55 -8.54 -4.76 7.35
N SER A 56 -9.32 -5.84 7.30
CA SER A 56 -10.27 -6.09 6.20
C SER A 56 -11.36 -5.03 6.10
N SER A 57 -11.81 -4.48 7.24
CA SER A 57 -12.84 -3.45 7.27
C SER A 57 -12.25 -2.06 6.99
N GLY A 58 -11.08 -1.76 7.55
CA GLY A 58 -10.36 -0.51 7.31
C GLY A 58 -9.99 -0.33 5.85
N ALA A 59 -9.62 -1.41 5.15
CA ALA A 59 -9.24 -1.39 3.74
C ALA A 59 -10.37 -0.96 2.78
N LEU A 60 -11.63 -1.01 3.21
CA LEU A 60 -12.78 -0.50 2.44
C LEU A 60 -12.94 1.03 2.56
N GLY A 61 -12.28 1.65 3.55
CA GLY A 61 -12.35 3.08 3.81
C GLY A 61 -11.33 3.88 3.00
N ALA A 62 -11.77 4.98 2.38
CA ALA A 62 -10.91 5.88 1.60
C ALA A 62 -10.26 7.01 2.41
N GLY A 63 -10.51 7.09 3.72
CA GLY A 63 -10.10 8.23 4.55
C GLY A 63 -8.67 8.16 5.06
N GLU A 64 -8.17 6.96 5.40
CA GLU A 64 -6.85 6.76 5.98
C GLU A 64 -6.18 5.50 5.43
N PRO A 65 -4.84 5.50 5.29
CA PRO A 65 -4.10 4.31 4.89
C PRO A 65 -4.32 3.15 5.87
N THR A 66 -4.73 1.99 5.34
CA THR A 66 -4.77 0.74 6.10
C THR A 66 -3.56 -0.12 5.76
N PHE A 67 -3.04 -0.87 6.75
CA PHE A 67 -1.84 -1.69 6.61
C PHE A 67 -2.10 -3.16 6.92
N CYS A 68 -1.44 -4.05 6.20
CA CYS A 68 -1.43 -5.47 6.51
C CYS A 68 -0.72 -5.72 7.85
N ASP A 69 -1.41 -6.39 8.77
CA ASP A 69 -0.90 -6.76 10.10
C ASP A 69 0.23 -7.82 10.08
N GLN A 70 0.47 -8.49 8.94
CA GLN A 70 1.53 -9.49 8.79
C GLN A 70 2.81 -8.94 8.11
N CYS A 71 2.65 -8.06 7.12
CA CYS A 71 3.77 -7.66 6.27
C CYS A 71 3.95 -6.14 6.13
N ALA A 72 3.14 -5.34 6.85
CA ALA A 72 3.18 -3.89 6.89
C ALA A 72 2.94 -3.16 5.56
N ARG A 73 2.60 -3.87 4.47
CA ARG A 73 2.19 -3.25 3.20
C ARG A 73 0.92 -2.44 3.38
N MET A 74 0.77 -1.36 2.62
CA MET A 74 -0.52 -0.68 2.50
C MET A 74 -1.51 -1.63 1.81
N VAL A 75 -2.77 -1.61 2.23
CA VAL A 75 -3.82 -2.48 1.69
C VAL A 75 -5.09 -1.71 1.37
N TYR A 76 -5.82 -2.21 0.38
CA TYR A 76 -7.12 -1.71 -0.05
C TYR A 76 -8.05 -2.88 -0.40
N ALA A 77 -9.36 -2.67 -0.37
CA ALA A 77 -10.39 -3.66 -0.69
C ALA A 77 -11.49 -3.06 -1.56
#